data_AF-A0A5N9D1J1-F1
#
_entry.id   AF-A0A5N9D1J1-F1
#
_cell.length_a   1.000
_cell.length_b   1.000
_cell.length_c   1.000
_cell.angle_alpha   90.00
_cell.angle_beta   90.00
_cell.angle_gamma   90.00
#
_symmetry.space_group_name_H-M   'P 1'
#
loop_
_entity.id
_entity.type
_entity.pdbx_description
1 polymer ?
#
loop_
_entity_poly.entity_id
_entity_poly.type
_entity_poly.pdbx_seq_one_letter_code
_entity_poly.pdbx_strand_id
1 'polypeptide(L)'
;MAFRVPGRDPLFDYLWSTDWGTMIWLGFLFAVVGYILGTVAGINSKKMMDLGKSLTGPPTPEQGGQITTYQKRANMLAKVASLPVLAAVAFMALAQHV
;
A
#
# COMPACT_ATOMS: atom_id res chain seq x y z
N MET A 1 10.15 16.20 38.06
CA MET A 1 11.49 16.38 37.46
C MET A 1 11.87 15.07 36.81
N ALA A 2 11.88 14.98 35.48
CA ALA A 2 12.19 13.72 34.79
C ALA A 2 13.71 13.48 34.81
N PHE A 3 14.13 12.36 35.39
CA PHE A 3 15.51 11.87 35.37
C PHE A 3 15.94 11.68 33.92
N ARG A 4 16.87 12.50 33.42
CA ARG A 4 17.56 12.25 32.15
C ARG A 4 18.71 11.29 32.42
N VAL A 5 18.54 10.01 32.09
CA VAL A 5 19.61 9.01 32.16
C VAL A 5 20.57 9.27 30.98
N PRO A 6 21.86 9.55 31.20
CA PRO A 6 22.81 9.80 30.12
C PRO A 6 22.98 8.55 29.25
N GLY A 7 22.78 8.69 27.93
CA GLY A 7 22.99 7.61 26.94
C GLY A 7 21.74 6.84 26.49
N ARG A 8 20.55 7.16 27.03
CA ARG A 8 19.28 6.58 26.60
C ARG A 8 18.47 7.66 25.89
N ASP A 9 18.31 7.54 24.56
CA ASP A 9 17.61 8.55 23.78
C ASP A 9 16.14 8.62 24.24
N PRO A 10 15.73 9.71 24.91
CA PRO A 10 14.40 9.81 25.52
C PRO A 10 13.28 9.74 24.46
N LEU A 11 13.62 10.05 23.21
CA LEU A 11 12.70 10.02 22.08
C LEU A 11 12.36 8.57 21.65
N PHE A 12 13.35 7.67 21.68
CA PHE A 12 13.14 6.27 21.31
C PHE A 12 12.36 5.52 22.40
N ASP A 13 12.68 5.73 23.68
CA ASP A 13 11.85 5.16 24.75
C ASP A 13 10.43 5.71 24.73
N TYR A 14 10.25 7.02 24.45
CA TYR A 14 8.91 7.62 24.36
C TYR A 14 8.09 7.07 23.19
N LEU A 15 8.74 6.87 22.03
CA LEU A 15 8.15 6.19 20.86
C LEU A 15 7.60 4.81 21.22
N TRP A 16 8.36 3.99 21.94
CA TRP A 16 8.00 2.60 22.20
C TRP A 16 7.26 2.35 23.51
N SER A 17 7.18 3.35 24.40
CA SER A 17 6.40 3.26 25.65
C SER A 17 4.99 3.82 25.54
N THR A 18 4.69 4.57 24.47
CA THR A 18 3.39 5.22 24.24
C THR A 18 2.66 4.56 23.07
N ASP A 19 1.33 4.46 23.15
CA ASP A 19 0.49 3.92 22.07
C ASP A 19 0.70 4.65 20.73
N TRP A 20 1.17 5.90 20.80
CA TRP A 20 1.60 6.75 19.68
C TRP A 20 2.53 6.05 18.68
N GLY A 21 3.66 5.50 19.14
CA GLY A 21 4.64 4.91 18.23
C GLY A 21 4.15 3.61 17.60
N THR A 22 3.35 2.83 18.34
CA THR A 22 2.67 1.63 17.81
C THR A 22 1.70 2.01 16.69
N MET A 23 0.92 3.08 16.85
CA MET A 23 -0.02 3.54 15.81
C MET A 23 0.70 4.03 14.56
N ILE A 24 1.81 4.77 14.70
CA ILE A 24 2.64 5.18 13.56
C ILE A 24 3.21 3.96 12.84
N TRP A 25 3.68 2.97 13.59
CA TRP A 25 4.26 1.76 13.01
C TRP A 25 3.22 0.91 12.27
N LEU A 26 2.02 0.78 12.83
CA LEU A 26 0.89 0.14 12.17
C LEU A 26 0.50 0.89 10.90
N GLY A 27 0.41 2.23 10.96
CA GLY A 27 0.14 3.06 9.80
C GLY A 27 1.16 2.84 8.68
N PHE A 28 2.44 2.83 9.03
CA PHE A 28 3.52 2.54 8.10
C PHE A 28 3.41 1.14 7.48
N LEU A 29 3.14 0.11 8.30
CA LEU A 29 2.97 -1.26 7.83
C LEU A 29 1.84 -1.36 6.78
N PHE A 30 0.68 -0.77 7.07
CA PHE A 30 -0.44 -0.75 6.14
C PHE A 30 -0.12 0.04 4.87
N ALA A 31 0.63 1.14 4.96
CA ALA A 31 1.07 1.90 3.79
C ALA A 31 1.99 1.06 2.88
N VAL A 32 2.93 0.30 3.46
CA VAL A 32 3.82 -0.60 2.70
C VAL A 32 3.01 -1.69 1.98
N VAL A 33 2.07 -2.33 2.67
CA VAL A 33 1.20 -3.36 2.07
C VAL A 33 0.37 -2.76 0.91
N GLY A 34 -0.24 -1.59 1.12
CA GLY A 34 -0.98 -0.89 0.08
C GLY A 34 -0.12 -0.54 -1.13
N TYR A 35 1.11 -0.07 -0.91
CA TYR A 35 2.06 0.26 -1.96
C TYR A 35 2.44 -0.97 -2.80
N ILE A 36 2.71 -2.11 -2.18
CA ILE A 36 3.03 -3.36 -2.89
C ILE A 36 1.85 -3.79 -3.76
N LEU A 37 0.64 -3.82 -3.21
CA LEU A 37 -0.56 -4.21 -3.95
C LEU A 37 -0.84 -3.26 -5.12
N GLY A 38 -0.69 -1.95 -4.91
CA GLY A 38 -0.81 -0.93 -5.95
C GLY A 38 0.23 -1.09 -7.06
N THR A 39 1.47 -1.41 -6.71
CA THR A 39 2.55 -1.68 -7.67
C THR A 39 2.22 -2.90 -8.54
N VAL A 40 1.75 -4.00 -7.94
CA VAL A 40 1.36 -5.20 -8.70
C VAL A 40 0.15 -4.91 -9.60
N ALA A 41 -0.82 -4.10 -9.15
CA ALA A 41 -1.92 -3.64 -10.00
C ALA A 41 -1.41 -2.82 -11.21
N GLY A 42 -0.44 -1.94 -10.99
CA GLY A 42 0.23 -1.15 -12.03
C GLY A 42 0.96 -2.03 -13.05
N ILE A 43 1.68 -3.06 -12.60
CA ILE A 43 2.35 -4.03 -13.48
C ILE A 43 1.34 -4.76 -14.38
N ASN A 44 0.21 -5.20 -13.83
CA ASN A 44 -0.84 -5.85 -14.62
C ASN A 44 -1.45 -4.88 -15.65
N SER A 45 -1.65 -3.62 -15.28
CA SER A 45 -2.15 -2.57 -16.18
C SER A 45 -1.16 -2.29 -17.32
N LYS A 46 0.14 -2.30 -17.03
CA LYS A 46 1.19 -2.16 -18.05
C LYS A 46 1.19 -3.33 -19.03
N LYS A 47 1.09 -4.58 -18.55
CA LYS A 47 0.97 -5.77 -19.42
C LYS A 47 -0.24 -5.70 -20.34
N MET A 48 -1.37 -5.21 -19.82
CA MET A 48 -2.58 -4.97 -20.62
C MET A 48 -2.35 -3.92 -21.71
N MET A 49 -1.66 -2.81 -21.37
CA MET A 49 -1.34 -1.74 -22.33
C MET A 49 -0.35 -2.22 -23.40
N ASP A 50 0.66 -3.00 -23.02
CA ASP A 50 1.65 -3.55 -23.96
C ASP A 50 1.00 -4.56 -24.92
N LEU A 51 0.06 -5.39 -24.42
CA LEU A 51 -0.82 -6.22 -25.26
C LEU A 51 -1.69 -5.38 -26.20
N GLY A 52 -2.25 -4.28 -25.72
CA GLY A 52 -3.04 -3.37 -26.56
C GLY A 52 -2.23 -2.71 -27.68
N LYS A 53 -0.96 -2.36 -27.41
CA LYS A 53 -0.04 -1.77 -28.39
C LYS A 53 0.43 -2.76 -29.44
N SER A 54 0.49 -4.06 -29.11
CA SER A 54 0.86 -5.10 -30.07
C SER A 54 -0.30 -5.54 -30.96
N LEU A 55 -1.51 -4.99 -30.77
CA LEU A 55 -2.64 -5.22 -31.65
C LEU A 55 -2.47 -4.45 -32.96
N THR A 56 -2.34 -5.16 -34.07
CA THR A 56 -2.40 -4.62 -35.44
C THR A 56 -3.79 -4.79 -36.07
N GLY A 57 -4.84 -4.90 -35.25
CA GLY A 57 -6.23 -5.17 -35.67
C GLY A 57 -7.13 -5.54 -34.49
N PRO A 58 -8.39 -5.98 -34.73
CA PRO A 58 -9.26 -6.47 -33.67
C PRO A 58 -8.56 -7.60 -32.89
N PRO A 59 -8.61 -7.59 -31.54
CA PRO A 59 -7.93 -8.60 -30.75
C PRO A 59 -8.48 -9.99 -31.06
N THR A 60 -7.58 -10.97 -31.22
CA THR A 60 -8.00 -12.37 -31.33
C THR A 60 -8.72 -12.79 -30.03
N PRO A 61 -9.59 -13.81 -30.06
CA PRO A 61 -10.31 -14.26 -28.86
C PRO A 61 -9.37 -14.59 -27.68
N GLU A 62 -8.19 -15.12 -27.97
CA GLU A 62 -7.15 -15.42 -26.99
C GLU A 62 -6.52 -14.14 -26.39
N GLN A 63 -6.21 -13.14 -27.23
CA GLN A 63 -5.68 -11.85 -26.77
C GLN A 63 -6.73 -11.07 -25.96
N GLY A 64 -8.00 -11.11 -26.39
CA GLY A 64 -9.12 -10.52 -25.65
C GLY A 64 -9.30 -11.15 -24.27
N GLY A 65 -9.19 -12.48 -24.18
CA GLY A 65 -9.23 -13.19 -22.89
C GLY A 65 -8.11 -12.78 -21.94
N GLN A 66 -6.88 -12.60 -22.45
CA GLN A 66 -5.74 -12.15 -21.66
C GLN A 66 -5.90 -10.72 -21.17
N ILE A 67 -6.31 -9.79 -22.04
CA ILE A 67 -6.59 -8.39 -21.69
C ILE A 67 -7.63 -8.32 -20.58
N THR A 68 -8.73 -9.05 -20.72
CA THR A 68 -9.81 -9.09 -19.72
C THR A 68 -9.33 -9.67 -18.39
N THR A 69 -8.45 -10.68 -18.42
CA THR A 69 -7.87 -11.29 -17.22
C THR A 69 -6.96 -10.31 -16.47
N TYR A 70 -6.08 -9.61 -17.19
CA TYR A 70 -5.21 -8.59 -16.60
C TYR A 70 -6.01 -7.42 -16.05
N GLN A 71 -7.05 -6.99 -16.75
CA GLN A 71 -7.96 -5.93 -16.29
C GLN A 71 -8.69 -6.33 -14.99
N LYS A 72 -9.25 -7.55 -14.92
CA LYS A 72 -9.91 -8.04 -13.70
C LYS A 72 -8.94 -8.10 -12.52
N ARG A 73 -7.71 -8.59 -12.74
CA ARG A 73 -6.67 -8.65 -11.70
C ARG A 73 -6.25 -7.27 -11.23
N ALA A 74 -6.01 -6.34 -12.16
CA ALA A 74 -5.66 -4.96 -11.83
C ALA A 74 -6.76 -4.28 -11.01
N ASN A 75 -8.02 -4.40 -11.42
CA ASN A 75 -9.15 -3.83 -10.69
C ASN A 75 -9.33 -4.44 -9.29
N MET A 76 -9.20 -5.76 -9.17
CA MET A 76 -9.29 -6.42 -7.87
C MET A 76 -8.15 -5.98 -6.95
N LEU A 77 -6.91 -5.98 -7.43
CA LEU A 77 -5.75 -5.55 -6.65
C LEU A 77 -5.86 -4.07 -6.26
N ALA A 78 -6.35 -3.20 -7.13
CA ALA A 78 -6.57 -1.79 -6.80
C ALA A 78 -7.61 -1.61 -5.69
N LYS A 79 -8.74 -2.34 -5.77
CA LYS A 79 -9.75 -2.34 -4.70
C LYS A 79 -9.17 -2.84 -3.38
N VAL A 80 -8.45 -3.95 -3.40
CA VAL A 80 -7.83 -4.51 -2.19
C VAL A 80 -6.74 -3.58 -1.65
N ALA A 81 -5.97 -2.91 -2.50
CA ALA A 81 -4.93 -1.95 -2.11
C ALA A 81 -5.49 -0.69 -1.42
N SER A 82 -6.72 -0.27 -1.75
CA SER A 82 -7.33 0.90 -1.10
C SER A 82 -7.62 0.66 0.39
N LEU A 83 -7.94 -0.57 0.81
CA LEU A 83 -8.25 -0.90 2.20
C LEU A 83 -7.08 -0.64 3.16
N PRO A 84 -5.86 -1.18 2.93
CA PRO A 84 -4.72 -0.89 3.78
C PRO A 84 -4.29 0.58 3.67
N VAL A 85 -4.43 1.26 2.53
CA VAL A 85 -4.14 2.70 2.46
C VAL A 85 -5.07 3.51 3.37
N LEU A 86 -6.37 3.22 3.37
CA LEU A 86 -7.33 3.88 4.26
C LEU A 86 -7.05 3.54 5.74
N ALA A 87 -6.73 2.29 6.05
CA ALA A 87 -6.33 1.89 7.39
C ALA A 87 -5.06 2.64 7.84
N ALA A 88 -4.06 2.78 6.95
CA ALA A 88 -2.83 3.52 7.23
C ALA A 88 -3.12 4.98 7.63
N VAL A 89 -3.94 5.67 6.84
CA VAL A 89 -4.33 7.06 7.13
C VAL A 89 -5.10 7.15 8.45
N ALA A 90 -6.01 6.20 8.72
CA ALA A 90 -6.76 6.16 9.97
C ALA A 90 -5.85 5.99 11.20
N PHE A 91 -4.91 5.05 11.18
CA PHE A 91 -3.95 4.86 12.28
C PHE A 91 -3.03 6.06 12.47
N MET A 92 -2.57 6.70 11.39
CA MET A 92 -1.77 7.92 11.48
C MET A 92 -2.56 9.11 12.05
N ALA A 93 -3.85 9.23 11.71
CA ALA A 93 -4.71 10.27 12.28
C ALA A 93 -5.02 10.00 13.76
N LEU A 94 -5.28 8.75 14.14
CA LEU A 94 -5.52 8.37 15.52
C LEU A 94 -4.28 8.59 16.40
N ALA A 95 -3.08 8.38 15.85
CA ALA A 95 -1.82 8.68 16.55
C ALA A 95 -1.75 10.14 17.03
N GLN A 96 -2.42 11.10 16.39
CA GLN A 96 -2.41 12.49 16.87
C GLN A 96 -3.17 12.69 18.20
N HIS A 97 -3.93 11.68 18.64
CA HIS A 97 -4.87 11.78 19.77
C HIS A 97 -4.51 10.85 20.94
N VAL A 98 -3.42 10.08 20.83
CA VAL A 98 -2.92 9.15 21.87
C VAL A 98 -1.50 9.47 22.30
#